data_AF-A0A5Q0N2W3-F1
#
_entry.id   AF-A0A5Q0N2W3-F1
#
_cell.length_a   1.000
_cell.length_b   1.000
_cell.length_c   1.000
_cell.angle_alpha   90.00
_cell.angle_beta   90.00
_cell.angle_gamma   90.00
#
_symmetry.space_group_name_H-M   'P 1'
#
loop_
_entity.id
_entity.type
_entity.pdbx_description
1 polymer ?
#
loop_
_entity_poly.entity_id
_entity_poly.type
_entity_poly.pdbx_seq_one_letter_code
_entity_poly.pdbx_strand_id
1 'polypeptide(L)'
;RDLENIFIYLSEILPVVGKVNSKALRKATLISEYKKQQALNIPHSFLSMFIGLIDGDGYISITKTPKGYIRIQLIISLNIRDLDLINNIHYVLKVGRVERNSKLKIVKLVISRTDLQVLIFPLLIQHRLYFLIETRRAQFDKAIFILKNEIKKYSDLPAEIPA
;
A
#
# COMPACT_ATOMS: atom_id res chain seq x y z
N ARG A 1 41.20 -1.12 -6.80
CA ARG A 1 40.63 -2.11 -7.73
C ARG A 1 39.67 -3.06 -7.02
N ASP A 2 38.44 -2.73 -6.71
CA ASP A 2 37.79 -1.44 -6.48
C ASP A 2 36.62 -1.78 -5.56
N LEU A 3 36.69 -1.22 -4.35
CA LEU A 3 35.64 -1.24 -3.33
C LEU A 3 34.33 -0.60 -3.83
N GLU A 4 34.35 -0.03 -5.04
CA GLU A 4 33.20 0.51 -5.77
C GLU A 4 32.13 -0.54 -6.06
N ASN A 5 32.49 -1.82 -6.24
CA ASN A 5 31.49 -2.89 -6.39
C ASN A 5 30.81 -3.30 -5.07
N ILE A 6 31.37 -2.94 -3.92
CA ILE A 6 30.78 -3.21 -2.60
C ILE A 6 29.74 -2.15 -2.22
N PHE A 7 29.87 -0.93 -2.73
CA PHE A 7 28.89 0.15 -2.54
C PHE A 7 27.66 0.03 -3.45
N ILE A 8 27.73 -0.70 -4.57
CA ILE A 8 26.56 -0.97 -5.43
C ILE A 8 25.56 -1.94 -4.76
N TYR A 9 25.99 -2.66 -3.71
CA TYR A 9 25.15 -3.48 -2.85
C TYR A 9 24.76 -2.80 -1.53
N LEU A 10 24.77 -1.45 -1.47
CA LEU A 10 24.01 -0.74 -0.45
C LEU A 10 22.53 -1.05 -0.68
N SER A 11 22.06 -2.08 0.02
CA SER A 11 20.68 -2.55 0.12
C SER A 11 19.68 -1.45 -0.24
N GLU A 12 19.00 -1.59 -1.38
CA GLU A 12 17.90 -0.73 -1.79
C GLU A 12 16.73 -0.90 -0.80
N ILE A 13 16.85 -0.31 0.39
CA ILE A 13 15.79 -0.38 1.38
C ILE A 13 14.65 0.47 0.84
N LEU A 14 13.52 -0.17 0.53
CA LEU A 14 12.28 0.49 0.11
C LEU A 14 12.01 1.71 1.01
N PRO A 15 12.08 2.95 0.47
CA PRO A 15 11.93 4.15 1.26
C PRO A 15 10.49 4.25 1.76
N VAL A 16 10.31 4.62 3.02
CA VAL A 16 8.97 4.79 3.59
C VAL A 16 8.32 6.05 3.01
N VAL A 17 7.06 5.95 2.59
CA VAL A 17 6.30 7.13 2.14
C VAL A 17 5.79 7.93 3.33
N GLY A 18 6.34 9.13 3.52
CA GLY A 18 5.99 10.03 4.61
C GLY A 18 6.44 9.51 5.98
N LYS A 19 5.81 10.02 7.06
CA LYS A 19 6.14 9.61 8.42
C LYS A 19 5.19 8.55 8.96
N VAL A 20 5.74 7.46 9.48
CA VAL A 20 4.98 6.40 10.17
C VAL A 20 4.98 6.67 11.67
N ASN A 21 3.83 6.49 12.31
CA ASN A 21 3.72 6.62 13.77
C ASN A 21 4.66 5.63 14.46
N SER A 22 5.53 6.10 15.37
CA SER A 22 6.55 5.28 16.05
C SER A 22 6.02 4.03 16.77
N LYS A 23 4.79 4.06 17.31
CA LYS A 23 4.16 2.89 17.94
C LYS A 23 3.71 1.86 16.92
N ALA A 24 3.16 2.31 15.78
CA ALA A 24 2.80 1.45 14.65
C ALA A 24 4.05 0.95 13.92
N LEU A 25 5.10 1.79 13.89
CA LEU A 25 6.40 1.48 13.35
C LEU A 25 7.00 0.34 14.16
N ARG A 26 7.11 0.38 15.50
CA ARG A 26 7.69 -0.73 16.30
C ARG A 26 7.12 -2.12 15.97
N LYS A 27 5.81 -2.23 15.74
CA LYS A 27 5.16 -3.49 15.31
C LYS A 27 5.52 -3.86 13.85
N ALA A 28 5.69 -2.87 12.98
CA ALA A 28 6.21 -3.01 11.62
C ALA A 28 7.75 -3.15 11.55
N THR A 29 8.53 -2.69 12.54
CA THR A 29 10.01 -2.61 12.51
C THR A 29 10.65 -3.97 12.75
N LEU A 30 10.08 -4.79 13.64
CA LEU A 30 10.47 -6.21 13.81
C LEU A 30 10.27 -7.03 12.51
N ILE A 31 9.56 -6.46 11.55
CA ILE A 31 9.26 -7.01 10.23
C ILE A 31 10.13 -6.33 9.13
N SER A 32 10.77 -5.18 9.40
CA SER A 32 10.91 -4.12 8.39
C SER A 32 12.05 -4.20 7.40
N GLU A 33 13.21 -4.78 7.67
CA GLU A 33 14.29 -4.82 6.67
C GLU A 33 14.26 -6.10 5.86
N TYR A 34 14.19 -7.24 6.54
CA TYR A 34 14.10 -8.55 5.89
C TYR A 34 12.84 -8.70 5.02
N LYS A 35 11.66 -8.21 5.46
CA LYS A 35 10.48 -8.25 4.59
C LYS A 35 10.56 -7.23 3.45
N LYS A 36 11.21 -6.08 3.62
CA LYS A 36 11.44 -5.14 2.50
C LYS A 36 12.35 -5.76 1.46
N GLN A 37 13.44 -6.40 1.87
CA GLN A 37 14.33 -7.12 0.96
C GLN A 37 13.61 -8.27 0.23
N GLN A 38 12.80 -9.07 0.93
CA GLN A 38 11.98 -10.09 0.28
C GLN A 38 10.95 -9.49 -0.69
N ALA A 39 10.42 -8.31 -0.37
CA ALA A 39 9.42 -7.67 -1.21
C ALA A 39 10.01 -7.15 -2.54
N LEU A 40 11.30 -6.83 -2.58
CA LEU A 40 12.01 -6.53 -3.84
C LEU A 40 12.08 -7.74 -4.78
N ASN A 41 11.98 -8.96 -4.24
CA ASN A 41 11.96 -10.19 -5.04
C ASN A 41 10.57 -10.53 -5.58
N ILE A 42 9.54 -9.72 -5.27
CA ILE A 42 8.20 -9.93 -5.83
C ILE A 42 8.27 -9.68 -7.34
N PRO A 43 7.81 -10.63 -8.18
CA PRO A 43 7.89 -10.46 -9.62
C PRO A 43 7.14 -9.23 -10.12
N HIS A 44 7.74 -8.50 -11.06
CA HIS A 44 7.10 -7.35 -11.71
C HIS A 44 5.73 -7.72 -12.33
N SER A 45 5.62 -8.91 -12.90
CA SER A 45 4.36 -9.44 -13.46
C SER A 45 3.26 -9.56 -12.39
N PHE A 46 3.61 -10.01 -11.18
CA PHE A 46 2.67 -10.05 -10.07
C PHE A 46 2.22 -8.65 -9.66
N LEU A 47 3.14 -7.70 -9.53
CA LEU A 47 2.80 -6.32 -9.16
C LEU A 47 1.94 -5.62 -10.23
N SER A 48 2.21 -5.89 -11.50
CA SER A 48 1.43 -5.38 -12.64
C SER A 48 0.00 -5.94 -12.61
N MET A 49 -0.14 -7.25 -12.41
CA MET A 49 -1.45 -7.91 -12.23
C MET A 49 -2.19 -7.38 -11.00
N PHE A 50 -1.48 -7.15 -9.89
CA PHE A 50 -2.05 -6.59 -8.66
C PHE A 50 -2.61 -5.18 -8.88
N ILE A 51 -1.91 -4.30 -9.60
CA ILE A 51 -2.43 -2.98 -9.95
C ILE A 51 -3.65 -3.09 -10.86
N GLY A 52 -3.61 -3.93 -11.89
CA GLY A 52 -4.75 -4.15 -12.78
C GLY A 52 -6.00 -4.60 -12.01
N LEU A 53 -5.82 -5.48 -11.01
CA LEU A 53 -6.91 -5.90 -10.12
C LEU A 53 -7.43 -4.76 -9.25
N ILE A 54 -6.54 -3.89 -8.74
CA ILE A 54 -6.97 -2.72 -7.96
C ILE A 54 -7.74 -1.73 -8.85
N ASP A 55 -7.34 -1.54 -10.10
CA ASP A 55 -8.08 -0.70 -11.05
C ASP A 55 -9.49 -1.27 -11.30
N GLY A 56 -9.62 -2.58 -11.48
CA GLY A 56 -10.91 -3.24 -11.72
C GLY A 56 -11.83 -3.30 -10.50
N ASP A 57 -11.34 -3.90 -9.40
CA ASP A 57 -12.17 -4.33 -8.26
C ASP A 57 -11.69 -3.74 -6.91
N GLY A 58 -10.81 -2.75 -6.97
CA GLY A 58 -10.20 -2.13 -5.80
C GLY A 58 -10.35 -0.62 -5.73
N TYR A 59 -9.95 -0.08 -4.58
CA TYR A 59 -9.91 1.35 -4.35
C TYR A 59 -9.00 1.73 -3.19
N ILE A 60 -8.49 2.96 -3.24
CA ILE A 60 -7.79 3.59 -2.12
C ILE A 60 -8.78 4.50 -1.41
N SER A 61 -9.22 4.05 -0.24
CA SER A 61 -10.18 4.73 0.63
C SER A 61 -9.50 5.78 1.49
N ILE A 62 -10.00 7.01 1.46
CA ILE A 62 -9.55 8.13 2.29
C ILE A 62 -10.78 8.72 2.99
N THR A 63 -10.94 8.43 4.28
CA THR A 63 -12.18 8.68 5.02
C THR A 63 -11.92 9.37 6.36
N LYS A 64 -12.95 10.06 6.87
CA LYS A 64 -12.94 10.67 8.20
C LYS A 64 -13.30 9.62 9.26
N THR A 65 -12.44 9.46 10.27
CA THR A 65 -12.77 8.67 11.46
C THR A 65 -13.71 9.46 12.39
N PRO A 66 -14.43 8.81 13.32
CA PRO A 66 -15.27 9.51 14.30
C PRO A 66 -14.51 10.56 15.12
N LYS A 67 -13.21 10.34 15.36
CA LYS A 67 -12.31 11.28 16.07
C LYS A 67 -11.76 12.40 15.18
N GLY A 68 -12.20 12.53 13.93
CA GLY A 68 -11.79 13.58 12.99
C GLY A 68 -10.45 13.33 12.26
N TYR A 69 -9.76 12.21 12.52
CA TYR A 69 -8.53 11.84 11.80
C TYR A 69 -8.81 11.23 10.44
N ILE A 70 -7.84 11.30 9.54
CA ILE A 70 -7.85 10.65 8.23
C ILE A 70 -7.49 9.16 8.38
N ARG A 71 -8.35 8.30 7.85
CA ARG A 71 -8.09 6.87 7.62
C ARG A 71 -7.77 6.65 6.15
N ILE A 72 -6.65 5.99 5.87
CA ILE A 72 -6.22 5.57 4.54
C ILE A 72 -6.15 4.04 4.49
N GLN A 73 -6.79 3.43 3.51
CA GLN A 73 -6.78 1.97 3.30
C GLN A 73 -6.85 1.66 1.81
N LEU A 74 -6.20 0.59 1.36
CA LEU A 74 -6.47 -0.01 0.07
C LEU A 74 -7.37 -1.22 0.29
N ILE A 75 -8.45 -1.30 -0.47
CA ILE A 75 -9.47 -2.34 -0.34
C ILE A 75 -9.68 -2.97 -1.71
N ILE A 76 -9.54 -4.29 -1.79
CA ILE A 76 -10.01 -5.11 -2.92
C ILE A 76 -11.18 -5.92 -2.40
N SER A 77 -12.32 -5.90 -3.09
CA SER A 77 -13.56 -6.54 -2.63
C SER A 77 -14.12 -7.44 -3.72
N LEU A 78 -14.01 -8.75 -3.55
CA LEU A 78 -14.44 -9.76 -4.52
C LEU A 78 -15.55 -10.62 -3.97
N ASN A 79 -16.15 -11.43 -4.84
CA ASN A 79 -17.05 -12.49 -4.43
C ASN A 79 -16.28 -13.55 -3.62
N ILE A 80 -16.94 -14.19 -2.65
CA ILE A 80 -16.34 -15.22 -1.79
C ILE A 80 -15.77 -16.41 -2.58
N ARG A 81 -16.26 -16.66 -3.80
CA ARG A 81 -15.71 -17.69 -4.69
C ARG A 81 -14.25 -17.43 -5.07
N ASP A 82 -13.82 -16.18 -5.04
CA ASP A 82 -12.46 -15.74 -5.38
C ASP A 82 -11.58 -15.60 -4.12
N LEU A 83 -11.95 -16.28 -3.02
CA LEU A 83 -11.20 -16.28 -1.76
C LEU A 83 -9.75 -16.74 -1.96
N ASP A 84 -9.51 -17.73 -2.81
CA ASP A 84 -8.17 -18.26 -3.05
C ASP A 84 -7.27 -17.22 -3.73
N LEU A 85 -7.81 -16.40 -4.64
CA LEU A 85 -7.08 -15.27 -5.22
C LEU A 85 -6.68 -14.26 -4.13
N ILE A 86 -7.61 -13.89 -3.25
CA ILE A 86 -7.32 -12.98 -2.13
C ILE A 86 -6.24 -13.56 -1.19
N ASN A 87 -6.34 -14.85 -0.86
CA ASN A 87 -5.34 -15.53 -0.02
C ASN A 87 -3.97 -15.59 -0.71
N ASN A 88 -3.92 -15.85 -2.02
CA ASN A 88 -2.68 -15.85 -2.80
C ASN A 88 -2.01 -14.47 -2.80
N ILE A 89 -2.78 -13.40 -3.03
CA ILE A 89 -2.26 -12.02 -2.97
C ILE A 89 -1.75 -11.70 -1.56
N HIS A 90 -2.51 -12.06 -0.53
CA HIS A 90 -2.13 -11.88 0.86
C HIS A 90 -0.84 -12.64 1.22
N TYR A 91 -0.69 -13.87 0.71
CA TYR A 91 0.48 -14.70 0.92
C TYR A 91 1.74 -14.12 0.28
N VAL A 92 1.65 -13.60 -0.95
CA VAL A 92 2.78 -12.98 -1.66
C VAL A 92 3.17 -11.65 -1.00
N LEU A 93 2.19 -10.78 -0.73
CA LEU A 93 2.44 -9.44 -0.18
C LEU A 93 2.78 -9.47 1.32
N LYS A 94 2.30 -10.47 2.06
CA LYS A 94 2.49 -10.64 3.52
C LYS A 94 2.03 -9.43 4.36
N VAL A 95 1.11 -8.63 3.82
CA VAL A 95 0.53 -7.43 4.46
C VAL A 95 -0.98 -7.35 4.25
N GLY A 96 -1.65 -6.53 5.06
CA GLY A 96 -3.10 -6.41 5.06
C GLY A 96 -3.79 -7.55 5.81
N ARG A 97 -5.12 -7.50 5.80
CA ARG A 97 -5.99 -8.50 6.44
C ARG A 97 -7.08 -8.95 5.49
N VAL A 98 -7.42 -10.24 5.55
CA VAL A 98 -8.54 -10.82 4.80
C VAL A 98 -9.78 -10.77 5.68
N GLU A 99 -10.82 -10.07 5.21
CA GLU A 99 -12.13 -10.01 5.87
C GLU A 99 -13.14 -10.80 5.05
N ARG A 100 -13.89 -11.69 5.70
CA ARG A 100 -14.92 -12.51 5.05
C ARG A 100 -16.29 -12.09 5.56
N ASN A 101 -17.23 -11.89 4.65
CA ASN A 101 -18.63 -11.69 4.97
C ASN A 101 -19.46 -12.75 4.22
N SER A 102 -19.71 -13.87 4.90
CA SER A 102 -20.46 -15.00 4.34
C SER A 102 -21.90 -14.63 3.97
N LYS A 103 -22.53 -13.70 4.70
CA LYS A 103 -23.91 -13.25 4.42
C LYS A 103 -24.00 -12.53 3.08
N LEU A 104 -23.04 -11.65 2.80
CA LEU A 104 -22.97 -10.90 1.55
C LEU A 104 -22.22 -11.65 0.43
N LYS A 105 -21.68 -12.85 0.71
CA LYS A 105 -20.82 -13.61 -0.19
C LYS A 105 -19.64 -12.78 -0.71
N ILE A 106 -19.02 -11.99 0.17
CA ILE A 106 -17.90 -11.09 -0.16
C ILE A 106 -16.66 -11.49 0.65
N VAL A 107 -15.50 -11.39 0.00
CA VAL A 107 -14.19 -11.41 0.64
C VAL A 107 -13.46 -10.11 0.31
N LYS A 108 -12.79 -9.53 1.31
CA LYS A 108 -12.00 -8.30 1.14
C LYS A 108 -10.57 -8.51 1.56
N LEU A 109 -9.63 -7.99 0.76
CA LEU A 109 -8.28 -7.70 1.24
C LEU A 109 -8.23 -6.23 1.63
N VAL A 110 -7.93 -5.95 2.91
CA VAL A 110 -7.79 -4.58 3.40
C VAL A 110 -6.35 -4.32 3.86
N ILE A 111 -5.64 -3.48 3.12
CA ILE A 111 -4.27 -3.06 3.42
C ILE A 111 -4.31 -1.73 4.18
N SER A 112 -3.59 -1.67 5.30
CA SER A 112 -3.63 -0.55 6.23
C SER A 112 -2.74 0.62 5.77
N ARG A 113 -2.99 1.83 6.30
CA ARG A 113 -2.12 3.00 6.10
C ARG A 113 -0.64 2.67 6.30
N THR A 114 -0.30 1.96 7.38
CA THR A 114 1.10 1.63 7.68
C THR A 114 1.69 0.71 6.60
N ASP A 115 0.97 -0.33 6.21
CA ASP A 115 1.43 -1.27 5.17
C ASP A 115 1.59 -0.58 3.81
N LEU A 116 0.70 0.37 3.49
CA LEU A 116 0.82 1.21 2.30
C LEU A 116 2.09 2.06 2.34
N GLN A 117 2.38 2.70 3.48
CA GLN A 117 3.56 3.57 3.64
C GLN A 117 4.88 2.81 3.57
N VAL A 118 4.94 1.59 4.12
CA VAL A 118 6.21 0.85 4.28
C VAL A 118 6.49 -0.16 3.18
N LEU A 119 5.46 -0.57 2.42
CA LEU A 119 5.59 -1.66 1.45
C LEU A 119 4.92 -1.34 0.11
N ILE A 120 3.60 -1.19 0.08
CA ILE A 120 2.87 -1.16 -1.19
C ILE A 120 3.24 0.07 -2.02
N PHE A 121 3.09 1.28 -1.49
CA PHE A 121 3.41 2.49 -2.27
C PHE A 121 4.90 2.57 -2.64
N PRO A 122 5.85 2.25 -1.74
CA PRO A 122 7.26 2.15 -2.12
C PRO A 122 7.52 1.21 -3.31
N LEU A 123 6.91 0.01 -3.32
CA LEU A 123 7.05 -0.94 -4.43
C LEU A 123 6.51 -0.37 -5.74
N LEU A 124 5.33 0.23 -5.72
CA LEU A 124 4.73 0.80 -6.94
C LEU A 124 5.62 1.92 -7.52
N ILE A 125 6.16 2.77 -6.65
CA ILE A 125 7.04 3.88 -7.05
C ILE A 125 8.37 3.34 -7.60
N GLN A 126 9.00 2.39 -6.92
CA GLN A 126 10.28 1.81 -7.34
C GLN A 126 10.18 1.12 -8.71
N HIS A 127 9.11 0.34 -8.92
CA HIS A 127 8.89 -0.37 -10.18
C HIS A 127 8.23 0.50 -11.26
N ARG A 128 8.00 1.80 -11.00
CA ARG A 128 7.35 2.74 -11.94
C ARG A 128 6.01 2.19 -12.46
N LEU A 129 5.21 1.66 -11.55
CA LEU A 129 3.88 1.16 -11.88
C LEU A 129 2.83 2.24 -11.64
N TYR A 130 1.87 2.34 -12.55
CA TYR A 130 0.87 3.39 -12.57
C TYR A 130 -0.54 2.79 -12.66
N PHE A 131 -1.49 3.42 -11.96
CA PHE A 131 -2.90 3.12 -12.16
C PHE A 131 -3.36 3.63 -13.53
N LEU A 132 -4.14 2.82 -14.25
CA LEU A 132 -4.65 3.12 -15.58
C LEU A 132 -5.94 3.93 -15.52
N ILE A 133 -6.72 3.78 -14.45
CA ILE A 133 -7.98 4.49 -14.27
C ILE A 133 -7.72 5.82 -13.58
N GLU A 134 -8.25 6.90 -14.16
CA GLU A 134 -8.10 8.27 -13.64
C GLU A 134 -8.50 8.39 -12.17
N THR A 135 -9.64 7.80 -11.80
CA THR A 135 -10.10 7.82 -10.41
C THR A 135 -9.15 7.09 -9.46
N ARG A 136 -8.45 6.03 -9.88
CA ARG A 136 -7.46 5.35 -9.04
C ARG A 136 -6.17 6.15 -8.94
N ARG A 137 -5.73 6.77 -10.03
CA ARG A 137 -4.62 7.76 -10.01
C ARG A 137 -4.90 8.87 -9.01
N ALA A 138 -6.05 9.54 -9.13
CA ALA A 138 -6.43 10.61 -8.21
C ALA A 138 -6.47 10.17 -6.74
N GLN A 139 -6.97 8.96 -6.45
CA GLN A 139 -6.95 8.42 -5.08
C GLN A 139 -5.53 8.13 -4.58
N PHE A 140 -4.66 7.58 -5.44
CA PHE A 140 -3.27 7.33 -5.13
C PHE A 140 -2.51 8.64 -4.87
N ASP A 141 -2.63 9.61 -5.78
CA ASP A 141 -1.99 10.92 -5.66
C ASP A 141 -2.45 11.64 -4.39
N LYS A 142 -3.76 11.57 -4.08
CA LYS A 142 -4.30 12.08 -2.81
C LYS A 142 -3.68 11.40 -1.60
N ALA A 143 -3.54 10.08 -1.63
CA ALA A 143 -2.89 9.36 -0.54
C ALA A 143 -1.42 9.77 -0.39
N ILE A 144 -0.67 9.84 -1.50
CA ILE A 144 0.74 10.26 -1.51
C ILE A 144 0.88 11.68 -0.94
N PHE A 145 0.05 12.62 -1.38
CA PHE A 145 0.04 14.00 -0.90
C PHE A 145 -0.17 14.07 0.62
N ILE A 146 -1.20 13.39 1.14
CA ILE A 146 -1.51 13.35 2.58
C ILE A 146 -0.34 12.78 3.39
N LEU A 147 0.26 11.70 2.89
CA LEU A 147 1.34 11.00 3.59
C LEU A 147 2.62 11.82 3.63
N LYS A 148 3.01 12.43 2.49
CA LYS A 148 4.20 13.28 2.39
C LYS A 148 4.10 14.57 3.21
N ASN A 149 2.91 15.18 3.25
CA ASN A 149 2.66 16.41 4.02
C ASN A 149 2.23 16.16 5.47
N GLU A 150 2.27 14.91 5.95
CA GLU A 150 1.88 14.52 7.31
C GLU A 150 0.48 14.99 7.75
N ILE A 151 -0.46 15.12 6.82
CA ILE A 151 -1.82 15.56 7.12
C ILE A 151 -2.53 14.47 7.95
N LYS A 152 -3.01 14.84 9.14
CA LYS A 152 -3.58 13.91 10.13
C LYS A 152 -5.08 14.10 10.31
N LYS A 153 -5.57 15.33 10.39
CA LYS A 153 -6.99 15.61 10.55
C LYS A 153 -7.65 15.79 9.19
N TYR A 154 -8.89 15.33 9.09
CA TYR A 154 -9.65 15.44 7.85
C TYR A 154 -9.99 16.90 7.51
N SER A 155 -10.11 17.76 8.52
CA SER A 155 -10.30 19.21 8.37
C SER A 155 -9.16 19.92 7.67
N ASP A 156 -7.96 19.34 7.71
CA ASP A 156 -6.74 19.96 7.20
C ASP A 156 -6.49 19.55 5.73
N LEU A 157 -7.40 18.78 5.14
CA LEU A 157 -7.34 18.44 3.72
C LEU A 157 -7.72 19.65 2.87
N PRO A 158 -6.90 20.02 1.88
CA PRO A 158 -7.28 21.07 0.95
C PRO A 158 -8.46 20.61 0.10
N ALA A 159 -9.27 21.56 -0.36
CA ALA A 159 -10.42 21.31 -1.23
C ALA A 159 -9.98 20.66 -2.56
N GLU A 160 -8.84 21.14 -3.08
CA GLU A 160 -8.18 20.62 -4.27
C GLU A 160 -6.74 20.24 -3.93
N ILE A 161 -6.25 19.19 -4.56
CA ILE A 161 -4.87 18.72 -4.36
C ILE A 161 -4.02 19.39 -5.42
N PRO A 162 -2.93 20.09 -5.04
CA PRO A 162 -2.03 20.68 -6.02
C PRO A 162 -1.53 19.60 -6.99
N ALA A 163 -1.59 19.91 -8.28
CA ALA A 163 -1.06 19.07 -9.35
C ALA A 163 0.47 18.91 -9.25
#